data_AF-A0A806TUT1-F1
#
_entry.id   AF-A0A806TUT1-F1
#
_cell.length_a   1.000
_cell.length_b   1.000
_cell.length_c   1.000
_cell.angle_alpha   90.00
_cell.angle_beta   90.00
_cell.angle_gamma   90.00
#
_symmetry.space_group_name_H-M   'P 1'
#
loop_
_entity.id
_entity.type
_entity.pdbx_description
1 polymer ?
#
loop_
_entity_poly.entity_id
_entity_poly.type
_entity_poly.pdbx_seq_one_letter_code
_entity_poly.pdbx_strand_id
1 'polypeptide(L)'
;MQQYLTGRLANLERPVHNRRYPKKLKLRAVRDYRNHRLPTKEILLKYDIRGLSQLRNWVILYNNGKEPVRKRVRKMGRKVSYDEKIEIVKWVLKHNHDYKQAAQKFDITYSRAYAWTQKYEQANDWTALKDRRGKTRGRQPADHEEQLLKEIRDLKAKLREREVQIAFSKKLIEISNREVKRPNDIKRFKK
;
A
#
# COMPACT_ATOMS: atom_id res chain seq x y z
N MET A 1 15.21 -22.94 22.98
CA MET A 1 15.30 -23.62 21.67
C MET A 1 14.26 -24.75 21.54
N GLN A 2 13.12 -24.71 22.26
CA GLN A 2 12.17 -25.84 22.30
C GLN A 2 10.71 -25.45 21.96
N GLN A 3 10.50 -24.68 20.90
CA GLN A 3 9.15 -24.56 20.30
C GLN A 3 9.05 -25.16 18.88
N TYR A 4 10.14 -25.77 18.39
CA TYR A 4 10.21 -26.23 17.01
C TYR A 4 9.73 -27.67 16.79
N LEU A 5 9.35 -28.42 17.84
CA LEU A 5 9.09 -29.86 17.72
C LEU A 5 7.61 -30.29 17.80
N THR A 6 6.67 -29.41 18.15
CA THR A 6 5.26 -29.83 18.36
C THR A 6 4.24 -29.24 17.38
N GLY A 7 4.64 -28.42 16.39
CA GLY A 7 3.66 -27.73 15.53
C GLY A 7 4.16 -27.40 14.12
N ARG A 8 4.71 -28.40 13.42
CA ARG A 8 5.43 -28.17 12.15
C ARG A 8 4.54 -27.77 10.97
N LEU A 9 3.21 -27.90 11.06
CA LEU A 9 2.27 -27.46 10.02
C LEU A 9 1.45 -26.21 10.40
N ALA A 10 0.90 -26.15 11.61
CA ALA A 10 0.03 -25.04 12.04
C ALA A 10 0.74 -23.68 12.17
N ASN A 11 2.07 -23.67 12.39
CA ASN A 11 2.84 -22.43 12.52
C ASN A 11 3.30 -21.81 11.18
N LEU A 12 3.12 -22.53 10.07
CA LEU A 12 3.42 -22.02 8.72
C LEU A 12 2.22 -21.31 8.09
N GLU A 13 1.01 -21.57 8.59
CA GLU A 13 -0.18 -20.87 8.14
C GLU A 13 -0.19 -19.45 8.68
N ARG A 14 -0.32 -18.47 7.77
CA ARG A 14 -0.48 -17.08 8.17
C ARG A 14 -1.84 -16.95 8.86
N PRO A 15 -1.89 -16.46 10.11
CA PRO A 15 -3.17 -16.30 10.79
C PRO A 15 -4.06 -15.33 10.01
N VAL A 16 -5.31 -15.72 9.80
CA VAL A 16 -6.33 -14.94 9.06
C VAL A 16 -6.53 -13.54 9.67
N HIS A 17 -6.30 -13.40 10.98
CA HIS A 17 -6.42 -12.14 11.70
C HIS A 17 -5.22 -11.85 12.61
N ASN A 18 -4.95 -10.57 12.83
CA ASN A 18 -3.96 -10.13 13.81
C ASN A 18 -4.37 -10.50 15.24
N ARG A 19 -3.44 -11.07 16.02
CA ARG A 19 -3.64 -11.37 17.45
C ARG A 19 -4.06 -10.10 18.22
N ARG A 20 -5.08 -10.24 19.07
CA ARG A 20 -5.59 -9.16 19.92
C ARG A 20 -5.19 -9.43 21.36
N TYR A 21 -4.44 -8.50 21.95
CA TYR A 21 -4.07 -8.58 23.36
C TYR A 21 -4.91 -7.59 24.18
N PRO A 22 -5.62 -8.04 25.22
CA PRO A 22 -6.38 -7.17 26.10
C PRO A 22 -5.45 -6.27 26.92
N LYS A 23 -5.95 -5.10 27.34
CA LYS A 23 -5.18 -4.10 28.11
C LYS A 23 -4.54 -4.71 29.36
N LYS A 24 -5.31 -5.50 30.12
CA LYS A 24 -4.86 -6.15 31.36
C LYS A 24 -3.64 -7.06 31.12
N LEU A 25 -3.63 -7.81 30.02
CA LEU A 25 -2.52 -8.70 29.66
C LEU A 25 -1.27 -7.90 29.31
N LYS A 26 -1.40 -6.85 28.49
CA LYS A 26 -0.27 -5.98 28.12
C LYS A 26 0.39 -5.35 29.34
N LEU A 27 -0.41 -4.85 30.30
CA LEU A 27 0.11 -4.26 31.53
C LEU A 27 0.84 -5.28 32.42
N ARG A 28 0.32 -6.51 32.52
CA ARG A 28 1.00 -7.60 33.24
C ARG A 28 2.33 -7.96 32.59
N ALA A 29 2.37 -8.09 31.25
CA ALA A 29 3.60 -8.38 30.52
C ALA A 29 4.67 -7.28 30.69
N VAL A 30 4.27 -6.00 30.65
CA VAL A 30 5.19 -4.88 30.88
C VAL A 30 5.70 -4.86 32.32
N ARG A 31 4.84 -5.15 33.31
CA ARG A 31 5.24 -5.21 34.72
C ARG A 31 6.23 -6.35 34.98
N ASP A 32 5.97 -7.53 34.43
CA ASP A 32 6.89 -8.68 34.54
C ASP A 32 8.24 -8.38 33.86
N TYR A 33 8.23 -7.66 32.74
CA TYR A 33 9.44 -7.21 32.05
C TYR A 33 10.25 -6.20 32.89
N ARG A 34 9.59 -5.20 33.47
CA ARG A 34 10.24 -4.15 34.28
C ARG A 34 10.80 -4.69 35.60
N ASN A 35 10.12 -5.67 36.20
CA ASN A 35 10.55 -6.27 37.46
C ASN A 35 11.65 -7.32 37.26
N HIS A 36 12.13 -7.54 36.03
CA HIS A 36 13.12 -8.56 35.67
C HIS A 36 12.82 -9.96 36.22
N ARG A 37 11.55 -10.28 36.47
CA ARG A 37 11.12 -11.53 37.12
C ARG A 37 11.32 -12.75 36.24
N LEU A 38 11.31 -12.55 34.92
CA LEU A 38 11.41 -13.62 33.94
C LEU A 38 12.31 -13.15 32.79
N PRO A 39 13.13 -14.05 32.22
CA PRO A 39 13.79 -13.81 30.95
C PRO A 39 12.79 -13.37 29.88
N THR A 40 13.19 -12.45 28.99
CA THR A 40 12.27 -11.90 28.00
C THR A 40 11.63 -12.97 27.11
N LYS A 41 12.35 -14.06 26.80
CA LYS A 41 11.80 -15.20 26.06
C LYS A 41 10.65 -15.87 26.81
N GLU A 42 10.77 -16.06 28.12
CA GLU A 42 9.72 -16.65 28.94
C GLU A 42 8.50 -15.73 29.07
N ILE A 43 8.70 -14.41 29.12
CA ILE A 43 7.59 -13.45 29.08
C ILE A 43 6.80 -13.58 27.78
N LEU A 44 7.51 -13.70 26.64
CA LEU A 44 6.84 -13.89 25.35
C LEU A 44 6.02 -15.18 25.31
N LEU A 45 6.56 -16.28 25.87
CA LEU A 45 5.87 -17.57 25.96
C LEU A 45 4.66 -17.50 26.89
N LYS A 46 4.84 -16.99 28.10
CA LYS A 46 3.81 -16.89 29.15
C LYS A 46 2.59 -16.08 28.70
N TYR A 47 2.80 -15.04 27.91
CA TYR A 47 1.75 -14.13 27.45
C TYR A 47 1.37 -14.33 25.98
N ASP A 48 1.87 -15.39 25.33
CA ASP A 48 1.70 -15.70 23.91
C ASP A 48 1.96 -14.50 22.97
N ILE A 49 2.98 -13.71 23.31
CA ILE A 49 3.35 -12.51 22.55
C ILE A 49 4.19 -12.93 21.35
N ARG A 50 3.68 -12.65 20.16
CA ARG A 50 4.29 -13.02 18.87
C ARG A 50 5.77 -12.62 18.72
N GLY A 51 6.22 -11.56 19.38
CA GLY A 51 7.62 -11.18 19.29
C GLY A 51 8.05 -10.02 20.19
N LEU A 52 9.36 -9.94 20.36
CA LEU A 52 10.04 -8.98 21.24
C LEU A 52 9.69 -7.52 20.92
N SER A 53 9.57 -7.17 19.65
CA SER A 53 9.24 -5.81 19.21
C SER A 53 7.89 -5.33 19.73
N GLN A 54 6.90 -6.24 19.87
CA GLN A 54 5.59 -5.88 20.43
C GLN A 54 5.69 -5.55 21.91
N LEU A 55 6.41 -6.38 22.68
CA LEU A 55 6.64 -6.14 24.10
C LEU A 55 7.42 -4.84 24.33
N ARG A 56 8.50 -4.60 23.57
CA ARG A 56 9.28 -3.36 23.62
C ARG A 56 8.42 -2.12 23.36
N ASN A 57 7.55 -2.16 22.34
CA ASN A 57 6.62 -1.07 22.07
C ASN A 57 5.66 -0.81 23.23
N TRP A 58 5.18 -1.85 23.93
CA TRP A 58 4.33 -1.67 25.10
C TRP A 58 5.10 -1.06 26.28
N VAL A 59 6.35 -1.46 26.50
CA VAL A 59 7.23 -0.88 27.53
C VAL A 59 7.51 0.59 27.25
N ILE A 60 7.81 0.97 26.01
CA ILE A 60 8.03 2.37 25.61
C ILE A 60 6.77 3.21 25.86
N LEU A 61 5.59 2.71 25.51
CA LEU A 61 4.33 3.42 25.78
C LEU A 61 4.14 3.62 27.29
N TYR A 62 4.33 2.55 28.07
CA TYR A 62 4.20 2.59 29.52
C TYR A 62 5.15 3.60 30.18
N ASN A 63 6.43 3.62 29.76
CA ASN A 63 7.43 4.56 30.28
C ASN A 63 7.09 6.02 29.94
N ASN A 64 6.41 6.26 28.82
CA ASN A 64 5.93 7.58 28.42
C ASN A 64 4.59 7.98 29.08
N GLY A 65 4.15 7.26 30.12
CA GLY A 65 2.87 7.49 30.79
C GLY A 65 1.64 7.18 29.93
N LYS A 66 1.83 6.49 28.79
CA LYS A 66 0.75 6.14 27.86
C LYS A 66 0.38 4.68 28.04
N GLU A 67 -0.92 4.42 28.08
CA GLU A 67 -1.36 3.03 28.09
C GLU A 67 -1.16 2.39 26.71
N PRO A 68 -0.76 1.10 26.63
CA PRO A 68 -0.58 0.38 25.37
C PRO A 68 -1.94 -0.02 24.74
N VAL A 69 -2.84 0.94 24.62
CA VAL A 69 -4.18 0.81 24.04
C VAL A 69 -4.11 1.15 22.55
N ARG A 70 -5.01 0.56 21.76
CA ARG A 70 -5.13 0.93 20.35
C ARG A 70 -5.55 2.40 20.25
N LYS A 71 -4.97 3.13 19.30
CA LYS A 71 -5.47 4.46 18.92
C LYS A 71 -6.96 4.32 18.58
N ARG A 72 -7.80 5.19 19.13
CA ARG A 72 -9.23 5.24 18.77
C ARG A 72 -9.34 5.41 17.27
N VAL A 73 -10.15 4.56 16.64
CA VAL A 73 -10.52 4.73 15.23
C VAL A 73 -11.30 6.03 15.16
N ARG A 74 -10.76 7.05 14.48
CA ARG A 74 -11.48 8.29 14.25
C ARG A 74 -12.64 7.99 13.30
N LYS A 75 -13.86 8.42 13.63
CA LYS A 75 -14.95 8.45 12.67
C LYS A 75 -14.49 9.34 11.51
N MET A 76 -14.46 8.80 10.30
CA MET A 76 -14.11 9.57 9.12
C MET A 76 -15.26 10.52 8.84
N GLY A 77 -14.99 11.82 8.76
CA GLY A 77 -16.00 12.82 8.42
C GLY A 77 -16.49 12.65 6.98
N ARG A 78 -17.62 13.29 6.66
CA ARG A 78 -18.22 13.33 5.32
C ARG A 78 -17.18 13.61 4.23
N LYS A 79 -17.30 12.89 3.11
CA LYS A 79 -16.53 13.18 1.90
C LYS A 79 -17.13 14.41 1.23
N VAL A 80 -16.29 15.40 0.94
CA VAL A 80 -16.70 16.66 0.31
C VAL A 80 -16.03 16.71 -1.06
N SER A 81 -16.83 16.95 -2.10
CA SER A 81 -16.34 16.99 -3.48
C SER A 81 -15.46 18.22 -3.73
N TYR A 82 -14.83 18.32 -4.89
CA TYR A 82 -14.03 19.50 -5.22
C TYR A 82 -14.90 20.74 -5.43
N ASP A 83 -16.03 20.59 -6.14
CA ASP A 83 -16.95 21.69 -6.43
C ASP A 83 -17.63 22.19 -5.15
N GLU A 84 -18.00 21.27 -4.26
CA GLU A 84 -18.55 21.60 -2.95
C GLU A 84 -17.54 22.39 -2.10
N LYS A 85 -16.24 22.07 -2.15
CA LYS A 85 -15.21 22.89 -1.48
C LYS A 85 -15.14 24.32 -2.04
N ILE A 86 -15.29 24.48 -3.36
CA ILE A 86 -15.31 25.82 -3.99
C ILE A 86 -16.52 26.59 -3.48
N GLU A 87 -17.70 25.96 -3.46
CA GLU A 87 -18.92 26.59 -2.96
C GLU A 87 -18.79 27.02 -1.50
N ILE A 88 -18.21 26.17 -0.65
CA ILE A 88 -17.95 26.47 0.76
C ILE A 88 -17.03 27.68 0.89
N VAL A 89 -15.91 27.71 0.16
CA VAL A 89 -14.95 28.82 0.23
C VAL A 89 -15.58 30.12 -0.26
N LYS A 90 -16.32 30.09 -1.38
CA LYS A 90 -17.07 31.26 -1.88
C LYS A 90 -18.08 31.77 -0.86
N TRP A 91 -18.79 30.85 -0.21
CA TRP A 91 -19.76 31.20 0.82
C TRP A 91 -19.08 31.88 2.01
N VAL A 92 -17.96 31.33 2.50
CA VAL A 92 -17.22 31.90 3.62
C VAL A 92 -16.69 33.30 3.31
N LEU A 93 -16.14 33.52 2.11
CA LEU A 93 -15.67 34.84 1.68
C LEU A 93 -16.81 35.87 1.60
N LYS A 94 -18.00 35.46 1.17
CA LYS A 94 -19.20 36.33 1.13
C LYS A 94 -19.72 36.71 2.52
N HIS A 95 -19.51 35.86 3.53
CA HIS A 95 -20.03 36.05 4.88
C HIS A 95 -18.93 36.51 5.87
N ASN A 96 -17.94 37.26 5.39
CA ASN A 96 -16.86 37.85 6.20
C ASN A 96 -16.16 36.82 7.11
N HIS A 97 -15.82 35.66 6.52
CA HIS A 97 -15.09 34.60 7.19
C HIS A 97 -15.82 33.92 8.37
N ASP A 98 -17.17 33.88 8.33
CA ASP A 98 -17.94 33.11 9.32
C ASP A 98 -17.86 31.59 9.08
N TYR A 99 -16.79 31.00 9.61
CA TYR A 99 -16.54 29.56 9.56
C TYR A 99 -17.51 28.74 10.41
N LYS A 100 -18.13 29.32 11.44
CA LYS A 100 -19.06 28.59 12.32
C LYS A 100 -20.37 28.35 11.59
N GLN A 101 -20.90 29.37 10.94
CA GLN A 101 -22.09 29.24 10.11
C GLN A 101 -21.84 28.36 8.89
N ALA A 102 -20.66 28.47 8.25
CA ALA A 102 -20.30 27.57 7.14
C ALA A 102 -20.25 26.10 7.58
N ALA A 103 -19.68 25.83 8.76
CA ALA A 103 -19.61 24.49 9.32
C ALA A 103 -21.00 23.88 9.53
N GLN A 104 -21.94 24.66 10.06
CA GLN A 104 -23.32 24.24 10.26
C GLN A 104 -24.06 24.04 8.94
N LYS A 105 -23.95 25.00 8.01
CA LYS A 105 -24.67 24.97 6.73
C LYS A 105 -24.28 23.78 5.84
N PHE A 106 -23.00 23.45 5.80
CA PHE A 106 -22.48 22.39 4.91
C PHE A 106 -22.23 21.05 5.63
N ASP A 107 -22.56 20.95 6.92
CA ASP A 107 -22.28 19.77 7.76
C ASP A 107 -20.80 19.33 7.68
N ILE A 108 -19.91 20.30 7.89
CA ILE A 108 -18.46 20.08 7.89
C ILE A 108 -17.84 20.57 9.19
N THR A 109 -16.67 20.04 9.54
CA THR A 109 -15.91 20.56 10.67
C THR A 109 -15.37 21.94 10.36
N TYR A 110 -15.45 22.86 11.33
CA TYR A 110 -14.83 24.20 11.30
C TYR A 110 -13.41 24.20 10.70
N SER A 111 -12.56 23.28 11.16
CA SER A 111 -11.17 23.15 10.70
C SER A 111 -11.06 22.89 9.20
N ARG A 112 -12.04 22.23 8.57
CA ARG A 112 -12.04 21.99 7.12
C ARG A 112 -12.38 23.25 6.34
N ALA A 113 -13.41 24.00 6.77
CA ALA A 113 -13.77 25.28 6.16
C ALA A 113 -12.58 26.23 6.20
N TYR A 114 -11.98 26.42 7.38
CA TYR A 114 -10.81 27.25 7.58
C TYR A 114 -9.59 26.80 6.75
N ALA A 115 -9.27 25.50 6.75
CA ALA A 115 -8.11 25.01 6.00
C ALA A 115 -8.27 25.18 4.48
N TRP A 116 -9.49 25.11 3.95
CA TRP A 116 -9.73 25.34 2.52
C TRP A 116 -9.67 26.82 2.17
N THR A 117 -10.29 27.69 2.95
CA THR A 117 -10.23 29.14 2.69
C THR A 117 -8.81 29.66 2.78
N GLN A 118 -8.06 29.29 3.83
CA GLN A 118 -6.66 29.68 3.97
C GLN A 118 -5.81 29.19 2.79
N LYS A 119 -6.06 27.98 2.31
CA LYS A 119 -5.33 27.43 1.16
C LYS A 119 -5.64 28.19 -0.14
N TYR A 120 -6.89 28.62 -0.31
CA TYR A 120 -7.28 29.46 -1.43
C TYR A 120 -6.62 30.84 -1.34
N GLU A 121 -6.68 31.51 -0.18
CA GLU A 121 -6.09 32.84 0.02
C GLU A 121 -4.57 32.86 -0.21
N GLN A 122 -3.86 31.79 0.18
CA GLN A 122 -2.41 31.67 -0.04
C GLN A 122 -2.02 31.47 -1.50
N ALA A 123 -2.83 30.74 -2.27
CA ALA A 123 -2.52 30.40 -3.66
C ALA A 123 -3.20 31.35 -4.66
N ASN A 124 -4.25 32.05 -4.24
CA ASN A 124 -5.21 32.80 -5.05
C ASN A 124 -5.75 32.03 -6.27
N ASP A 125 -5.80 30.69 -6.17
CA ASP A 125 -6.21 29.80 -7.26
C ASP A 125 -7.05 28.62 -6.72
N TRP A 126 -8.18 28.36 -7.38
CA TRP A 126 -9.06 27.23 -7.10
C TRP A 126 -8.37 25.88 -7.30
N THR A 127 -7.38 25.77 -8.20
CA THR A 127 -6.67 24.51 -8.41
C THR A 127 -5.91 24.04 -7.16
N ALA A 128 -5.62 24.95 -6.23
CA ALA A 128 -5.01 24.66 -4.94
C ALA A 128 -5.90 23.76 -4.08
N LEU A 129 -7.23 23.83 -4.20
CA LEU A 129 -8.17 23.00 -3.44
C LEU A 129 -8.27 21.54 -3.94
N LYS A 130 -7.71 21.25 -5.12
CA LYS A 130 -7.74 19.91 -5.72
C LYS A 130 -6.88 18.96 -4.90
N ASP A 131 -7.43 17.80 -4.53
CA ASP A 131 -6.67 16.81 -3.76
C ASP A 131 -5.61 16.15 -4.65
N ARG A 132 -4.35 16.32 -4.29
CA ARG A 132 -3.18 15.74 -4.98
C ARG A 132 -2.54 14.59 -4.19
N ARG A 133 -3.14 14.15 -3.07
CA ARG A 133 -2.61 13.02 -2.29
C ARG A 133 -2.63 11.73 -3.11
N GLY A 134 -1.55 10.95 -3.01
CA GLY A 134 -1.38 9.71 -3.79
C GLY A 134 -1.16 9.93 -5.29
N LYS A 135 -1.12 11.18 -5.76
CA LYS A 135 -0.71 11.52 -7.12
C LYS A 135 0.72 12.04 -7.04
N THR A 136 1.60 11.50 -7.86
CA THR A 136 2.95 12.05 -8.05
C THR A 136 2.82 13.55 -8.25
N ARG A 137 3.57 14.37 -7.48
CA ARG A 137 3.66 15.81 -7.77
C ARG A 137 3.89 15.91 -9.27
N GLY A 138 3.00 16.63 -9.97
CA GLY A 138 3.03 16.67 -11.41
C GLY A 138 4.47 16.89 -11.84
N ARG A 139 5.07 15.88 -12.48
CA ARG A 139 6.04 16.21 -13.50
C ARG A 139 5.31 17.20 -14.39
N GLN A 140 6.00 18.29 -14.72
CA GLN A 140 5.49 19.22 -15.73
C GLN A 140 4.92 18.40 -16.90
N PRO A 141 3.80 18.83 -17.52
CA PRO A 141 3.15 18.08 -18.59
C PRO A 141 4.25 17.56 -19.51
N ALA A 142 4.33 16.23 -19.63
CA ALA A 142 5.48 15.53 -20.18
C ALA A 142 6.03 16.31 -21.38
N ASP A 143 7.27 16.78 -21.24
CA ASP A 143 8.07 17.33 -22.33
C ASP A 143 7.79 16.46 -23.55
N HIS A 144 7.51 17.06 -24.70
CA HIS A 144 7.25 16.33 -25.94
C HIS A 144 8.30 15.22 -26.16
N GLU A 145 9.53 15.50 -25.73
CA GLU A 145 10.66 14.59 -25.66
C GLU A 145 10.43 13.33 -24.78
N GLU A 146 9.86 13.42 -23.59
CA GLU A 146 9.58 12.24 -22.74
C GLU A 146 8.54 11.32 -23.40
N GLN A 147 7.55 11.89 -24.08
CA GLN A 147 6.54 11.12 -24.82
C GLN A 147 7.17 10.41 -26.02
N LEU A 148 8.00 11.13 -26.79
CA LEU A 148 8.78 10.56 -27.89
C LEU A 148 9.73 9.46 -27.41
N LEU A 149 10.43 9.64 -26.30
CA LEU A 149 11.32 8.63 -25.73
C LEU A 149 10.58 7.37 -25.31
N LYS A 150 9.37 7.52 -24.75
CA LYS A 150 8.50 6.39 -24.42
C LYS A 150 8.06 5.66 -25.69
N GLU A 151 7.63 6.39 -26.71
CA GLU A 151 7.21 5.81 -27.99
C GLU A 151 8.36 5.08 -28.69
N ILE A 152 9.57 5.67 -28.72
CA ILE A 152 10.78 5.02 -29.22
C ILE A 152 11.07 3.73 -28.45
N ARG A 153 10.91 3.72 -27.11
CA ARG A 153 11.11 2.52 -26.29
C ARG A 153 10.09 1.43 -26.63
N ASP A 154 8.83 1.78 -26.77
CA ASP A 154 7.74 0.85 -27.08
C ASP A 154 7.89 0.28 -28.50
N LEU A 155 8.26 1.12 -29.47
CA LEU A 155 8.56 0.69 -30.84
C LEU A 155 9.77 -0.26 -30.91
N LYS A 156 10.86 0.04 -30.19
CA LYS A 156 12.02 -0.85 -30.09
C LYS A 156 11.68 -2.20 -29.45
N ALA A 157 10.78 -2.21 -28.46
CA ALA A 157 10.32 -3.45 -27.84
C ALA A 157 9.53 -4.31 -28.83
N LYS A 158 8.58 -3.71 -29.57
CA LYS A 158 7.81 -4.39 -30.62
C LYS A 158 8.71 -4.94 -31.73
N LEU A 159 9.72 -4.17 -32.15
CA LEU A 159 10.65 -4.60 -33.18
C LEU A 159 11.43 -5.85 -32.73
N ARG A 160 11.96 -5.85 -31.50
CA ARG A 160 12.63 -7.02 -30.92
C ARG A 160 11.73 -8.24 -30.82
N GLU A 161 10.48 -8.04 -30.41
CA GLU A 161 9.51 -9.13 -30.35
C GLU A 161 9.26 -9.75 -31.75
N ARG A 162 9.12 -8.91 -32.78
CA ARG A 162 8.99 -9.37 -34.18
C ARG A 162 10.23 -10.09 -34.67
N GLU A 163 11.42 -9.60 -34.38
CA GLU A 163 12.68 -10.27 -34.71
C GLU A 163 12.77 -11.67 -34.10
N VAL A 164 12.39 -11.81 -32.82
CA VAL A 164 12.34 -13.10 -32.13
C VAL A 164 11.31 -14.03 -32.78
N GLN A 165 10.10 -13.54 -33.12
CA GLN A 165 9.08 -14.33 -33.82
C GLN A 165 9.56 -14.84 -35.19
N ILE A 166 10.28 -14.00 -35.95
CA ILE A 166 10.84 -14.36 -37.25
C ILE A 166 11.96 -15.40 -37.07
N ALA A 167 12.87 -15.19 -36.14
CA ALA A 167 13.95 -16.13 -35.85
C ALA A 167 13.42 -17.50 -35.41
N PHE A 168 12.39 -17.51 -34.55
CA PHE A 168 11.71 -18.72 -34.12
C PHE A 168 11.06 -19.46 -35.30
N SER A 169 10.32 -18.74 -36.15
CA SER A 169 9.70 -19.30 -37.36
C SER A 169 10.73 -19.94 -38.31
N LYS A 170 11.86 -19.25 -38.55
CA LYS A 170 12.96 -19.79 -39.36
C LYS A 170 13.55 -21.06 -38.75
N LYS A 171 13.69 -21.11 -37.42
CA LYS A 171 14.21 -22.30 -36.73
C LYS A 171 13.28 -23.50 -36.86
N LEU A 172 11.96 -23.30 -36.79
CA LEU A 172 10.97 -24.37 -37.01
C LEU A 172 11.06 -24.94 -38.43
N ILE A 173 11.20 -24.09 -39.45
CA ILE A 173 11.37 -24.54 -40.83
C ILE A 173 12.66 -25.35 -40.99
N GLU A 174 13.77 -24.90 -40.38
CA GLU A 174 15.04 -25.63 -40.41
C GLU A 174 14.93 -27.03 -39.77
N ILE A 175 14.24 -27.14 -38.64
CA ILE A 175 13.98 -28.43 -37.97
C ILE A 175 13.12 -29.33 -38.88
N SER A 176 12.03 -28.80 -39.42
CA SER A 176 11.15 -29.53 -40.34
C SER A 176 11.91 -30.04 -41.58
N ASN A 177 12.81 -29.23 -42.15
CA ASN A 177 13.58 -29.61 -43.34
C ASN A 177 14.67 -30.65 -43.03
N ARG A 178 15.19 -30.69 -41.79
CA ARG A 178 16.12 -31.75 -41.34
C ARG A 178 15.45 -33.11 -41.22
N GLU A 179 14.15 -33.16 -40.92
CA GLU A 179 13.38 -34.40 -40.81
C GLU A 179 13.00 -35.02 -42.18
N VAL A 180 13.21 -34.32 -43.30
CA VAL A 180 12.94 -34.82 -44.66
C VAL A 180 14.21 -35.41 -45.31
N LYS A 181 14.83 -36.36 -44.63
CA LYS A 181 15.56 -37.47 -45.27
C LYS A 181 15.00 -38.78 -44.76
N ARG A 182 13.88 -39.23 -45.35
CA ARG A 182 13.43 -40.62 -45.22
C ARG A 182 14.20 -41.44 -46.25
N PRO A 183 15.06 -42.38 -45.86
CA PRO A 183 15.64 -43.33 -46.81
C PRO A 183 14.50 -44.14 -47.43
N ASN A 184 14.36 -44.05 -48.75
CA ASN A 184 13.50 -44.93 -49.54
C ASN A 184 14.10 -46.33 -49.53
N ASP A 185 13.86 -47.15 -48.52
CA ASP A 185 14.16 -48.58 -48.56
C ASP A 185 13.26 -49.39 -47.63
N ILE A 186 11.99 -49.58 -48.04
CA ILE A 186 11.23 -50.76 -47.61
C ILE A 186 10.62 -51.38 -48.87
N LYS A 187 11.44 -52.12 -49.61
CA LYS A 187 10.94 -53.08 -50.60
C LYS A 187 10.21 -54.20 -49.85
N ARG A 188 8.88 -54.05 -49.81
CA ARG A 188 7.84 -55.10 -49.83
C ARG A 188 8.35 -56.55 -49.78
N PHE A 189 8.12 -57.24 -48.67
CA PHE A 189 7.92 -58.68 -48.70
C PHE A 189 6.53 -58.98 -49.28
N LYS A 190 6.48 -59.62 -50.45
CA LYS A 190 5.27 -60.30 -50.94
C LYS A 190 5.33 -61.77 -50.52
N LYS A 191 4.16 -62.30 -50.16
CA LYS A 191 3.87 -63.68 -49.78
C LYS A 191 4.11 -64.65 -50.92
#